data_AF-L5K8I5-F1
#
_entry.id   AF-L5K8I5-F1
#
_cell.length_a   1.000
_cell.length_b   1.000
_cell.length_c   1.000
_cell.angle_alpha   90.00
_cell.angle_beta   90.00
_cell.angle_gamma   90.00
#
_symmetry.space_group_name_H-M   'P 1'
#
loop_
_entity.id
_entity.type
_entity.pdbx_description
1 polymer ?
#
loop_
_entity_poly.entity_id
_entity_poly.type
_entity_poly.pdbx_seq_one_letter_code
_entity_poly.pdbx_strand_id
1 'polypeptide(L)'
;MYDPAKRDPNSAFTQVSFGFSIAENQDKHGSLGFLPRKRSSRHRGKVKSFPKDDPSKPVHLTAFLGYKAGMTHIVREVDRPGSKVNKKEVVEAVTIVETPPMVVVGIVGYVETPRGLRTFKTIFAEHISDECKRRFYKNWHKSKKKAFTKYCKKWQDDDGKKQLEKDFNSMKKYCQVIRVIAHTQMRLLPLRQKKAHLMEIQVNGGTVAEKLDWARERLEQQVPVNQVFGQDEMIDVIGVTKGKGYKGVTSRWHTKKLPRKTHRGLRKVACIGAWHPARVAFSVARAGQKGYHHRTEINKKIYKIGQGYLIKDGKLIKNNASTDYDLSDKSINPLGGFVHYGEVTNDFVMLKGCVVGTKKRVLTLRKSLLVQTKRRALEKIDLKFIDTTSKFGHGRFQTVEEKKAFMASTSLPALTLGSGWLPATVTCPVNCPSRAGEDGPESDLIRVWLTLTDHLFSSISYLVFCTFLHRDHLRKTELQRKKELNVRSRLCSWWGLNKNYFLVTSASDLLFPVLASSTWAWHSQRHAALSLT
;
A
#
# COMPACT_ATOMS: atom_id res chain seq x y z
N MET A 1 -56.00 43.02 53.31
CA MET A 1 -57.04 43.40 52.33
C MET A 1 -56.44 43.37 50.95
N TYR A 2 -56.77 42.35 50.15
CA TYR A 2 -57.07 42.44 48.72
C TYR A 2 -57.61 41.07 48.29
N ASP A 3 -58.87 41.08 47.85
CA ASP A 3 -59.73 39.93 47.58
C ASP A 3 -59.28 39.06 46.39
N PRO A 4 -59.45 37.72 46.44
CA PRO A 4 -59.17 36.83 45.32
C PRO A 4 -60.46 36.56 44.52
N ALA A 5 -60.99 37.57 43.83
CA ALA A 5 -62.19 37.39 43.00
C ALA A 5 -62.10 38.25 41.73
N LYS A 6 -61.39 37.74 40.72
CA LYS A 6 -61.55 38.01 39.28
C LYS A 6 -60.42 37.29 38.51
N ARG A 7 -60.61 36.00 38.25
CA ARG A 7 -59.99 35.36 37.08
C ARG A 7 -61.11 34.92 36.17
N ASP A 8 -61.23 35.60 35.04
CA ASP A 8 -62.02 35.14 33.91
C ASP A 8 -61.54 33.74 33.51
N PRO A 9 -62.42 32.74 33.39
CA PRO A 9 -62.02 31.37 33.08
C PRO A 9 -61.65 31.15 31.59
N ASN A 10 -61.65 32.20 30.77
CA ASN A 10 -61.52 32.10 29.31
C ASN A 10 -60.37 32.91 28.67
N SER A 11 -59.38 33.38 29.44
CA SER A 11 -58.14 33.91 28.85
C SER A 11 -57.18 32.78 28.50
N ALA A 12 -57.46 32.16 27.34
CA ALA A 12 -56.50 31.51 26.45
C ALA A 12 -55.34 30.78 27.15
N PHE A 13 -55.61 29.54 27.57
CA PHE A 13 -54.62 28.47 27.42
C PHE A 13 -54.23 28.42 25.94
N THR A 14 -53.23 29.22 25.55
CA THR A 14 -52.38 28.86 24.42
C THR A 14 -51.62 27.63 24.87
N GLN A 15 -52.27 26.47 24.69
CA GLN A 15 -51.59 25.20 24.62
C GLN A 15 -50.55 25.35 23.51
N VAL A 16 -49.33 25.72 23.89
CA VAL A 16 -48.15 25.35 23.12
C VAL A 16 -48.16 23.83 23.18
N SER A 17 -48.81 23.25 22.18
CA SER A 17 -48.78 21.83 21.90
C SER A 17 -47.32 21.53 21.56
N PHE A 18 -46.52 21.30 22.60
CA PHE A 18 -45.27 20.57 22.46
C PHE A 18 -45.70 19.23 21.91
N GLY A 19 -45.64 19.11 20.58
CA GLY A 19 -45.76 17.84 19.90
C GLY A 19 -44.76 16.91 20.56
N PHE A 20 -45.26 16.03 21.43
CA PHE A 20 -44.55 14.86 21.91
C PHE A 20 -44.34 14.00 20.67
N SER A 21 -43.29 14.31 19.92
CA SER A 21 -42.76 13.42 18.91
C SER A 21 -42.48 12.11 19.64
N ILE A 22 -43.29 11.09 19.34
CA ILE A 22 -43.10 9.72 19.81
C ILE A 22 -41.60 9.41 19.63
N ALA A 23 -40.93 9.04 20.72
CA ALA A 23 -39.53 8.67 20.67
C ALA A 23 -39.40 7.37 19.86
N GLU A 24 -39.22 7.51 18.54
CA GLU A 24 -39.07 6.37 17.64
C GLU A 24 -37.81 5.57 18.00
N ASN A 25 -37.97 4.24 18.10
CA ASN A 25 -36.84 3.34 18.27
C ASN A 25 -35.92 3.44 17.05
N GLN A 26 -34.64 3.72 17.30
CA GLN A 26 -33.61 3.79 16.26
C GLN A 26 -32.50 2.80 16.52
N ASP A 27 -32.01 2.21 15.43
CA ASP A 27 -30.85 1.34 15.47
C ASP A 27 -29.59 2.10 15.91
N LYS A 28 -28.75 1.39 16.64
CA LYS A 28 -27.47 1.94 17.07
C LYS A 28 -26.55 2.21 15.88
N HIS A 29 -25.99 3.42 15.85
CA HIS A 29 -24.96 3.77 14.88
C HIS A 29 -23.65 3.01 15.11
N GLY A 30 -23.40 2.01 14.28
CA GLY A 30 -22.14 1.29 14.16
C GLY A 30 -21.95 0.14 15.16
N SER A 31 -21.24 -0.90 14.70
CA SER A 31 -21.01 -2.10 15.52
C SER A 31 -19.94 -1.88 16.60
N LEU A 32 -20.23 -2.40 17.81
CA LEU A 32 -19.31 -2.42 18.94
C LEU A 32 -18.26 -3.53 18.86
N GLY A 33 -18.51 -4.62 18.13
CA GLY A 33 -17.55 -5.73 17.97
C GLY A 33 -16.25 -5.32 17.26
N PHE A 34 -16.23 -4.12 16.67
CA PHE A 34 -15.05 -3.52 16.05
C PHE A 34 -14.40 -2.42 16.90
N LEU A 35 -14.80 -2.23 18.17
CA LEU A 35 -13.97 -1.53 19.14
C LEU A 35 -12.79 -2.44 19.55
N PRO A 36 -11.61 -1.88 19.83
CA PRO A 36 -11.24 -0.47 19.71
C PRO A 36 -11.00 -0.02 18.25
N ARG A 37 -11.59 1.11 17.86
CA ARG A 37 -11.38 1.73 16.53
C ARG A 37 -10.09 2.57 16.47
N LYS A 38 -8.95 1.90 16.69
CA LYS A 38 -7.59 2.48 16.65
C LYS A 38 -6.81 2.06 15.40
N ARG A 39 -5.64 2.68 15.16
CA ARG A 39 -4.72 2.23 14.10
C ARG A 39 -4.25 0.80 14.41
N SER A 40 -4.23 -0.05 13.38
CA SER A 40 -3.63 -1.38 13.46
C SER A 40 -2.15 -1.27 13.82
N SER A 41 -1.70 -2.06 14.77
CA SER A 41 -0.28 -2.13 15.16
C SER A 41 0.59 -2.73 14.06
N ARG A 42 0.04 -3.69 13.31
CA ARG A 42 0.70 -4.33 12.16
C ARG A 42 0.23 -3.71 10.86
N HIS A 43 1.16 -3.55 9.92
CA HIS A 43 0.84 -3.12 8.55
C HIS A 43 0.25 -4.29 7.72
N ARG A 44 0.74 -5.51 7.97
CA ARG A 44 0.24 -6.75 7.38
C ARG A 44 -0.96 -7.27 8.16
N GLY A 45 -1.91 -7.90 7.46
CA GLY A 45 -2.98 -8.67 8.09
C GLY A 45 -2.42 -9.86 8.88
N LYS A 46 -2.62 -9.90 10.20
CA LYS A 46 -2.29 -11.10 11.00
C LYS A 46 -3.43 -12.11 10.84
N VAL A 47 -3.11 -13.36 10.50
CA VAL A 47 -4.06 -14.48 10.70
C VAL A 47 -4.16 -14.72 12.20
N LYS A 48 -5.35 -14.49 12.77
CA LYS A 48 -5.60 -14.74 14.20
C LYS A 48 -5.99 -16.19 14.46
N SER A 49 -6.66 -16.82 13.50
CA SER A 49 -7.13 -18.21 13.56
C SER A 49 -6.85 -18.85 12.20
N PHE A 50 -6.20 -20.00 12.19
CA PHE A 50 -6.06 -20.81 10.98
C PHE A 50 -7.26 -21.78 10.87
N PRO A 51 -7.50 -22.38 9.69
CA PRO A 51 -8.45 -23.47 9.56
C PRO A 51 -8.13 -24.60 10.55
N LYS A 52 -9.17 -25.29 11.03
CA LYS A 52 -9.00 -26.45 11.89
C LYS A 52 -8.24 -27.53 11.13
N ASP A 53 -7.39 -28.24 11.85
CA ASP A 53 -6.54 -29.28 11.29
C ASP A 53 -7.27 -30.63 11.32
N ASP A 54 -7.20 -31.36 10.21
CA ASP A 54 -7.83 -32.67 10.02
C ASP A 54 -6.77 -33.64 9.47
N PRO A 55 -6.32 -34.65 10.25
CA PRO A 55 -5.20 -35.51 9.86
C PRO A 55 -5.50 -36.42 8.66
N SER A 56 -6.77 -36.65 8.32
CA SER A 56 -7.18 -37.46 7.17
C SER A 56 -6.95 -36.79 5.81
N LYS A 57 -6.79 -35.46 5.78
CA LYS A 57 -6.54 -34.71 4.55
C LYS A 57 -5.05 -34.75 4.19
N PRO A 58 -4.68 -34.65 2.91
CA PRO A 58 -3.29 -34.53 2.52
C PRO A 58 -2.68 -33.23 3.08
N VAL A 59 -1.35 -33.25 3.27
CA VAL A 59 -0.59 -32.12 3.79
C VAL A 59 -0.68 -30.92 2.83
N HIS A 60 -1.16 -29.77 3.32
CA HIS A 60 -1.33 -28.56 2.52
C HIS A 60 -1.14 -27.27 3.32
N LEU A 61 -0.90 -26.16 2.61
CA LEU A 61 -0.85 -24.82 3.20
C LEU A 61 -2.24 -24.19 3.31
N THR A 62 -2.40 -23.34 4.33
CA THR A 62 -3.68 -22.74 4.68
C THR A 62 -3.78 -21.25 4.35
N ALA A 63 -2.67 -20.59 3.99
CA ALA A 63 -2.65 -19.16 3.74
C ALA A 63 -1.54 -18.78 2.75
N PHE A 64 -1.70 -17.59 2.15
CA PHE A 64 -0.76 -17.00 1.21
C PHE A 64 -0.71 -15.48 1.37
N LEU A 65 0.30 -14.84 0.79
CA LEU A 65 0.43 -13.39 0.76
C LEU A 65 0.35 -12.87 -0.68
N GLY A 66 -0.51 -11.89 -0.90
CA GLY A 66 -0.65 -11.21 -2.18
C GLY A 66 -0.63 -9.70 -2.03
N TYR A 67 -0.55 -8.99 -3.15
CA TYR A 67 -0.52 -7.53 -3.22
C TYR A 67 -1.69 -7.03 -4.06
N LYS A 68 -2.51 -6.16 -3.48
CA LYS A 68 -3.65 -5.59 -4.20
C LYS A 68 -3.17 -4.69 -5.33
N ALA A 69 -3.35 -5.13 -6.58
CA ALA A 69 -2.96 -4.39 -7.77
C ALA A 69 -4.01 -3.33 -8.13
N GLY A 70 -5.23 -3.78 -8.42
CA GLY A 70 -6.32 -2.92 -8.86
C GLY A 70 -7.66 -3.65 -8.89
N MET A 71 -8.61 -3.05 -9.60
CA MET A 71 -9.95 -3.61 -9.82
C MET A 71 -10.33 -3.44 -11.28
N THR A 72 -11.09 -4.39 -11.78
CA THR A 72 -11.68 -4.41 -13.13
C THR A 72 -13.09 -5.05 -12.99
N HIS A 73 -13.83 -5.17 -14.07
CA HIS A 73 -15.07 -5.94 -14.12
C HIS A 73 -14.95 -7.05 -15.17
N ILE A 74 -15.77 -8.07 -14.99
CA ILE A 74 -15.83 -9.24 -15.85
C ILE A 74 -17.28 -9.45 -16.29
N VAL A 75 -17.46 -10.13 -17.41
CA VAL A 75 -18.74 -10.73 -17.80
C VAL A 75 -18.64 -12.23 -17.59
N ARG A 76 -19.65 -12.80 -16.97
CA ARG A 76 -19.83 -14.24 -16.87
C ARG A 76 -21.30 -14.60 -17.00
N GLU A 77 -21.55 -15.84 -17.39
CA GLU A 77 -22.87 -16.42 -17.26
C GLU A 77 -23.12 -16.88 -15.82
N VAL A 78 -24.37 -16.75 -15.36
CA VAL A 78 -24.76 -17.16 -14.01
C VAL A 78 -25.62 -18.42 -14.06
N ASP A 79 -25.10 -19.53 -13.53
CA ASP A 79 -25.88 -20.75 -13.30
C ASP A 79 -26.47 -20.77 -11.89
N ARG A 80 -27.70 -20.26 -11.76
CA ARG A 80 -28.48 -20.22 -10.52
C ARG A 80 -29.95 -20.43 -10.84
N PRO A 81 -30.46 -21.68 -10.92
CA PRO A 81 -31.86 -21.92 -11.18
C PRO A 81 -32.74 -21.31 -10.08
N GLY A 82 -33.89 -20.79 -10.50
CA GLY A 82 -34.79 -19.99 -9.67
C GLY A 82 -34.42 -18.51 -9.58
N SER A 83 -33.25 -18.08 -10.09
CA SER A 83 -32.91 -16.66 -10.17
C SER A 83 -33.34 -16.03 -11.49
N LYS A 84 -33.76 -14.76 -11.47
CA LYS A 84 -34.06 -13.98 -12.69
C LYS A 84 -32.85 -13.84 -13.64
N VAL A 85 -31.64 -13.99 -13.09
CA VAL A 85 -30.37 -13.92 -13.82
C VAL A 85 -29.82 -15.30 -14.21
N ASN A 86 -30.59 -16.37 -14.06
CA ASN A 86 -30.16 -17.70 -14.49
C ASN A 86 -29.90 -17.72 -16.00
N LYS A 87 -28.77 -18.30 -16.43
CA LYS A 87 -28.33 -18.36 -17.84
C LYS A 87 -28.28 -16.99 -18.52
N LYS A 88 -28.06 -15.94 -17.75
CA LYS A 88 -27.86 -14.58 -18.25
C LYS A 88 -26.47 -14.09 -17.90
N GLU A 89 -25.97 -13.22 -18.75
CA GLU A 89 -24.70 -12.56 -18.55
C GLU A 89 -24.84 -11.47 -17.50
N VAL A 90 -23.92 -11.50 -16.53
CA VAL A 90 -23.87 -10.51 -15.46
C VAL A 90 -22.48 -9.92 -15.41
N VAL A 91 -22.45 -8.59 -15.31
CA VAL A 91 -21.22 -7.84 -15.06
C VAL A 91 -20.94 -7.82 -13.56
N GLU A 92 -19.79 -8.35 -13.15
CA GLU A 92 -19.37 -8.34 -11.76
C GLU A 92 -18.01 -7.67 -11.60
N ALA A 93 -17.89 -6.82 -10.58
CA ALA A 93 -16.60 -6.20 -10.23
C ALA A 93 -15.68 -7.23 -9.58
N VAL A 94 -14.40 -7.17 -9.92
CA VAL A 94 -13.34 -8.03 -9.38
C VAL A 94 -12.14 -7.22 -8.90
N THR A 95 -11.43 -7.74 -7.91
CA THR A 95 -10.15 -7.21 -7.44
C THR A 95 -9.03 -8.14 -7.90
N ILE A 96 -7.99 -7.58 -8.51
CA ILE A 96 -6.79 -8.31 -8.89
C ILE A 96 -5.76 -8.22 -7.76
N VAL A 97 -5.32 -9.38 -7.29
CA VAL A 97 -4.28 -9.51 -6.26
C VAL A 97 -3.11 -10.25 -6.86
N GLU A 98 -2.00 -9.56 -7.08
CA GLU A 98 -0.77 -10.17 -7.58
C GLU A 98 -0.11 -11.00 -6.47
N THR A 99 0.22 -12.24 -6.78
CA THR A 99 0.65 -13.28 -5.86
C THR A 99 1.93 -13.92 -6.38
N PRO A 100 3.09 -13.23 -6.28
CA PRO A 100 4.36 -13.84 -6.64
C PRO A 100 4.61 -15.07 -5.74
N PRO A 101 5.36 -16.07 -6.22
CA PRO A 101 5.65 -17.27 -5.45
C PRO A 101 6.30 -16.92 -4.11
N MET A 102 5.91 -17.65 -3.06
CA MET A 102 6.46 -17.47 -1.72
C MET A 102 7.62 -18.43 -1.50
N VAL A 103 8.71 -17.96 -0.87
CA VAL A 103 9.85 -18.82 -0.51
C VAL A 103 9.68 -19.25 0.93
N VAL A 104 9.77 -20.54 1.18
CA VAL A 104 9.76 -21.13 2.52
C VAL A 104 11.18 -21.07 3.09
N VAL A 105 11.34 -20.48 4.28
CA VAL A 105 12.67 -20.21 4.88
C VAL A 105 12.83 -20.75 6.30
N GLY A 106 11.81 -21.38 6.86
CA GLY A 106 11.91 -21.97 8.19
C GLY A 106 10.62 -22.63 8.65
N ILE A 107 10.68 -23.26 9.80
CA ILE A 107 9.62 -24.04 10.42
C ILE A 107 9.56 -23.67 11.90
N VAL A 108 8.35 -23.56 12.44
CA VAL A 108 8.06 -23.29 13.84
C VAL A 108 7.17 -24.40 14.38
N GLY A 109 7.63 -25.05 15.44
CA GLY A 109 6.84 -26.00 16.21
C GLY A 109 6.11 -25.30 17.34
N TYR A 110 4.84 -25.62 17.53
CA TYR A 110 4.02 -25.15 18.63
C TYR A 110 3.60 -26.33 19.50
N VAL A 111 3.77 -26.16 20.81
CA VAL A 111 3.30 -27.08 21.84
C VAL A 111 2.06 -26.51 22.52
N GLU A 112 1.06 -27.34 22.71
CA GLU A 112 -0.14 -27.03 23.47
C GLU A 112 0.15 -27.09 24.96
N THR A 113 -0.15 -26.00 25.65
CA THR A 113 -0.04 -25.88 27.10
C THR A 113 -1.41 -25.45 27.64
N PRO A 114 -1.72 -25.64 28.93
CA PRO A 114 -3.00 -25.20 29.49
C PRO A 114 -3.26 -23.68 29.34
N ARG A 115 -2.21 -22.87 29.11
CA ARG A 115 -2.32 -21.43 28.84
C ARG A 115 -2.45 -21.09 27.34
N GLY A 116 -2.51 -22.10 26.48
CA GLY A 116 -2.58 -21.99 25.02
C GLY A 116 -1.32 -22.49 24.31
N LEU A 117 -1.22 -22.18 23.01
CA LEU A 117 -0.09 -22.60 22.17
C LEU A 117 1.18 -21.77 22.45
N ARG A 118 2.27 -22.44 22.82
CA ARG A 118 3.60 -21.83 23.02
C ARG A 118 4.53 -22.26 21.89
N THR A 119 5.38 -21.34 21.43
CA THR A 119 6.46 -21.67 20.47
C THR A 119 7.47 -22.59 21.16
N PHE A 120 7.71 -23.77 20.59
CA PHE A 120 8.65 -24.75 21.12
C PHE A 120 10.05 -24.52 20.55
N LYS A 121 10.23 -24.72 19.24
CA LYS A 121 11.48 -24.51 18.52
C LYS A 121 11.22 -23.88 17.15
N THR A 122 12.22 -23.17 16.64
CA THR A 122 12.22 -22.57 15.31
C THR A 122 13.47 -23.00 14.57
N ILE A 123 13.29 -23.64 13.41
CA ILE A 123 14.38 -24.06 12.54
C ILE A 123 14.32 -23.17 11.29
N PHE A 124 15.44 -22.55 10.92
CA PHE A 124 15.54 -21.78 9.68
C PHE A 124 16.30 -22.59 8.62
N ALA A 125 16.13 -22.22 7.35
CA ALA A 125 16.91 -22.73 6.24
C ALA A 125 18.37 -22.24 6.30
N GLU A 126 19.25 -22.87 5.51
CA GLU A 126 20.66 -22.49 5.39
C GLU A 126 20.79 -21.17 4.61
N HIS A 127 20.21 -21.14 3.41
CA HIS A 127 20.30 -20.04 2.47
C HIS A 127 19.08 -19.11 2.55
N ILE A 128 19.21 -18.06 3.37
CA ILE A 128 18.19 -17.02 3.48
C ILE A 128 18.49 -15.87 2.51
N SER A 129 17.50 -15.55 1.68
CA SER A 129 17.55 -14.44 0.73
C SER A 129 17.78 -13.07 1.40
N ASP A 130 18.43 -12.15 0.68
CA ASP A 130 18.71 -10.80 1.19
C ASP A 130 17.44 -9.97 1.42
N GLU A 131 16.39 -10.18 0.63
CA GLU A 131 15.09 -9.53 0.84
C GLU A 131 14.41 -9.97 2.14
N CYS A 132 14.63 -11.22 2.56
CA CYS A 132 14.21 -11.75 3.85
C CYS A 132 15.10 -11.20 4.97
N LYS A 133 16.44 -11.19 4.80
CA LYS A 133 17.38 -10.56 5.75
C LYS A 133 17.03 -9.09 6.02
N ARG A 134 16.59 -8.34 5.00
CA ARG A 134 16.08 -6.97 5.15
C ARG A 134 14.92 -6.86 6.13
N ARG A 135 14.13 -7.92 6.37
CA ARG A 135 13.04 -7.93 7.36
C ARG A 135 13.57 -7.67 8.77
N PHE A 136 14.71 -8.25 9.11
CA PHE A 136 15.35 -8.20 10.43
C PHE A 136 16.07 -6.87 10.71
N TYR A 137 16.41 -6.10 9.68
CA TYR A 137 17.00 -4.77 9.83
C TYR A 137 15.97 -3.65 9.71
N LYS A 138 16.12 -2.61 10.53
CA LYS A 138 15.44 -1.31 10.32
C LYS A 138 16.19 -0.47 9.28
N ASN A 139 17.51 -0.38 9.41
CA ASN A 139 18.38 0.32 8.47
C ASN A 139 19.32 -0.68 7.78
N TRP A 140 18.95 -1.12 6.57
CA TRP A 140 19.74 -2.09 5.82
C TRP A 140 21.10 -1.53 5.37
N HIS A 141 21.12 -0.33 4.79
CA HIS A 141 22.31 0.24 4.16
C HIS A 141 23.47 0.41 5.14
N LYS A 142 23.19 0.94 6.35
CA LYS A 142 24.20 1.16 7.39
C LYS A 142 24.58 -0.10 8.19
N SER A 143 23.86 -1.21 8.01
CA SER A 143 24.15 -2.44 8.76
C SER A 143 25.33 -3.21 8.17
N LYS A 144 25.96 -4.09 8.95
CA LYS A 144 26.98 -5.06 8.46
C LYS A 144 26.35 -6.35 7.87
N LYS A 145 25.01 -6.42 7.78
CA LYS A 145 24.25 -7.55 7.21
C LYS A 145 24.56 -8.95 7.78
N LYS A 146 25.01 -9.04 9.05
CA LYS A 146 25.38 -10.30 9.74
C LYS A 146 24.21 -11.17 10.23
N ALA A 147 23.00 -11.02 9.68
CA ALA A 147 21.87 -11.81 10.14
C ALA A 147 21.99 -13.25 9.59
N PHE A 148 21.78 -14.25 10.45
CA PHE A 148 21.87 -15.68 10.14
C PHE A 148 23.23 -16.21 9.67
N THR A 149 24.31 -15.42 9.71
CA THR A 149 25.63 -15.90 9.26
C THR A 149 26.17 -17.05 10.11
N LYS A 150 26.03 -16.97 11.44
CA LYS A 150 26.39 -18.08 12.36
C LYS A 150 25.46 -19.28 12.22
N TYR A 151 24.20 -19.04 11.85
CA TYR A 151 23.20 -20.09 11.71
C TYR A 151 23.40 -20.88 10.42
N CYS A 152 23.79 -20.22 9.33
CA CYS A 152 24.22 -20.87 8.08
C CYS A 152 25.43 -21.79 8.34
N LYS A 153 26.45 -21.33 9.08
CA LYS A 153 27.59 -22.18 9.46
C LYS A 153 27.18 -23.43 10.23
N LYS A 154 26.16 -23.34 11.10
CA LYS A 154 25.61 -24.49 11.82
C LYS A 154 25.02 -25.57 10.88
N TRP A 155 24.50 -25.20 9.71
CA TRP A 155 24.04 -26.17 8.72
C TRP A 155 25.20 -26.88 8.01
N GLN A 156 26.37 -26.26 7.98
CA GLN A 156 27.58 -26.80 7.36
C GLN A 156 28.37 -27.69 8.33
N ASP A 157 28.48 -27.28 9.59
CA ASP A 157 29.16 -28.02 10.66
C ASP A 157 28.44 -29.33 11.01
N ASP A 158 29.18 -30.43 11.16
CA ASP A 158 28.58 -31.75 11.44
C ASP A 158 27.91 -31.84 12.81
N ASP A 159 28.48 -31.21 13.84
CA ASP A 159 27.83 -31.12 15.15
C ASP A 159 26.59 -30.22 15.11
N GLY A 160 26.59 -29.22 14.23
CA GLY A 160 25.43 -28.37 13.98
C GLY A 160 24.28 -29.13 13.32
N LYS A 161 24.57 -29.98 12.33
CA LYS A 161 23.59 -30.90 11.72
C LYS A 161 23.02 -31.88 12.74
N LYS A 162 23.85 -32.50 13.59
CA LYS A 162 23.37 -33.37 14.68
C LYS A 162 22.40 -32.63 15.61
N GLN A 163 22.68 -31.36 15.93
CA GLN A 163 21.78 -30.54 16.74
C GLN A 163 20.47 -30.22 16.02
N LEU A 164 20.50 -29.96 14.72
CA LEU A 164 19.30 -29.72 13.90
C LEU A 164 18.41 -30.97 13.83
N GLU A 165 19.01 -32.14 13.63
CA GLU A 165 18.27 -33.42 13.65
C GLU A 165 17.64 -33.67 15.03
N LYS A 166 18.35 -33.38 16.12
CA LYS A 166 17.76 -33.41 17.48
C LYS A 166 16.59 -32.44 17.61
N ASP A 167 16.67 -31.25 17.01
CA ASP A 167 15.60 -30.26 17.02
C ASP A 167 14.38 -30.74 16.21
N PHE A 168 14.59 -31.34 15.03
CA PHE A 168 13.53 -31.97 14.23
C PHE A 168 12.85 -33.11 15.00
N ASN A 169 13.62 -34.03 15.60
CA ASN A 169 13.09 -35.14 16.39
C ASN A 169 12.31 -34.66 17.61
N SER A 170 12.81 -33.62 18.30
CA SER A 170 12.08 -32.97 19.39
C SER A 170 10.74 -32.38 18.90
N MET A 171 10.73 -31.77 17.71
CA MET A 171 9.52 -31.21 17.11
C MET A 171 8.50 -32.30 16.75
N LYS A 172 8.93 -33.42 16.16
CA LYS A 172 8.05 -34.56 15.86
C LYS A 172 7.38 -35.11 17.13
N LYS A 173 8.12 -35.20 18.24
CA LYS A 173 7.63 -35.80 19.50
C LYS A 173 6.70 -34.89 20.29
N TYR A 174 7.01 -33.60 20.42
CA TYR A 174 6.33 -32.72 21.38
C TYR A 174 5.34 -31.73 20.77
N CYS A 175 5.46 -31.39 19.49
CA CYS A 175 4.64 -30.34 18.88
C CYS A 175 3.32 -30.91 18.33
N GLN A 176 2.21 -30.24 18.59
CA GLN A 176 0.91 -30.58 17.99
C GLN A 176 0.67 -29.80 16.70
N VAL A 177 1.20 -28.56 16.61
CA VAL A 177 0.98 -27.68 15.46
C VAL A 177 2.30 -27.27 14.83
N ILE A 178 2.43 -27.50 13.52
CA ILE A 178 3.59 -27.08 12.72
C ILE A 178 3.19 -25.89 11.84
N ARG A 179 4.03 -24.86 11.83
CA ARG A 179 3.89 -23.71 10.93
C ARG A 179 5.16 -23.48 10.15
N VAL A 180 5.01 -23.20 8.87
CA VAL A 180 6.12 -22.82 7.99
C VAL A 180 6.25 -21.30 7.97
N ILE A 181 7.48 -20.80 8.07
CA ILE A 181 7.83 -19.40 7.84
C ILE A 181 8.11 -19.22 6.36
N ALA A 182 7.29 -18.41 5.70
CA ALA A 182 7.46 -18.07 4.29
C ALA A 182 7.52 -16.55 4.08
N HIS A 183 8.25 -16.12 3.07
CA HIS A 183 8.28 -14.72 2.64
C HIS A 183 7.89 -14.54 1.17
N THR A 184 7.33 -13.38 0.87
CA THR A 184 7.07 -12.96 -0.51
C THR A 184 8.35 -12.49 -1.19
N GLN A 185 8.42 -12.64 -2.51
CA GLN A 185 9.48 -12.05 -3.33
C GLN A 185 9.10 -10.63 -3.77
N MET A 186 9.80 -9.61 -3.26
CA MET A 186 9.50 -8.21 -3.56
C MET A 186 10.17 -7.73 -4.85
N ARG A 187 11.27 -8.37 -5.25
CA ARG A 187 12.01 -8.04 -6.48
C ARG A 187 11.17 -8.20 -7.74
N LEU A 188 10.19 -9.10 -7.72
CA LEU A 188 9.33 -9.42 -8.85
C LEU A 188 8.20 -8.40 -9.03
N LEU A 189 7.95 -7.56 -8.02
CA LEU A 189 6.83 -6.62 -8.01
C LEU A 189 7.30 -5.22 -8.44
N PRO A 190 6.46 -4.43 -9.13
CA PRO A 190 6.77 -3.04 -9.50
C PRO A 190 6.64 -2.07 -8.32
N LEU A 191 7.10 -2.47 -7.12
CA LEU A 191 7.01 -1.70 -5.89
C LEU A 191 8.39 -1.18 -5.49
N ARG A 192 8.44 0.05 -4.98
CA ARG A 192 9.67 0.64 -4.42
C ARG A 192 10.26 -0.18 -3.26
N GLN A 193 9.43 -0.93 -2.54
CA GLN A 193 9.85 -1.66 -1.34
C GLN A 193 10.63 -2.93 -1.70
N LYS A 194 11.88 -3.03 -1.23
CA LYS A 194 12.72 -4.24 -1.36
C LYS A 194 12.66 -5.19 -0.15
N LYS A 195 11.86 -4.85 0.87
CA LYS A 195 11.80 -5.56 2.16
C LYS A 195 10.71 -6.64 2.10
N ALA A 196 11.08 -7.93 2.07
CA ALA A 196 10.13 -9.03 1.97
C ALA A 196 9.17 -9.11 3.17
N HIS A 197 7.93 -9.51 2.94
CA HIS A 197 6.94 -9.72 4.00
C HIS A 197 6.99 -11.16 4.49
N LEU A 198 7.35 -11.35 5.77
CA LEU A 198 7.37 -12.65 6.44
C LEU A 198 6.02 -13.01 7.06
N MET A 199 5.65 -14.28 6.95
CA MET A 199 4.46 -14.86 7.55
C MET A 199 4.67 -16.32 7.92
N GLU A 200 4.17 -16.68 9.10
CA GLU A 200 3.90 -18.07 9.44
C GLU A 200 2.60 -18.52 8.78
N ILE A 201 2.63 -19.68 8.12
CA ILE A 201 1.50 -20.35 7.52
C ILE A 201 1.38 -21.71 8.20
N GLN A 202 0.18 -22.06 8.68
CA GLN A 202 -0.04 -23.36 9.29
C GLN A 202 -0.13 -24.44 8.22
N VAL A 203 0.58 -25.54 8.44
CA VAL A 203 0.51 -26.75 7.63
C VAL A 203 -0.58 -27.63 8.24
N ASN A 204 -1.60 -27.96 7.46
CA ASN A 204 -2.71 -28.81 7.89
C ASN A 204 -2.71 -30.11 7.08
N GLY A 205 -3.34 -31.16 7.61
CA GLY A 205 -3.42 -32.48 6.97
C GLY A 205 -2.26 -33.40 7.33
N GLY A 206 -2.53 -34.71 7.46
CA GLY A 206 -1.55 -35.72 7.84
C GLY A 206 -1.15 -35.72 9.32
N THR A 207 -0.22 -36.60 9.65
CA THR A 207 0.40 -36.68 10.99
C THR A 207 1.41 -35.54 11.20
N VAL A 208 1.82 -35.29 12.45
CA VAL A 208 2.83 -34.24 12.75
C VAL A 208 4.17 -34.55 12.09
N ALA A 209 4.56 -35.83 12.02
CA ALA A 209 5.79 -36.25 11.38
C ALA A 209 5.76 -35.95 9.87
N GLU A 210 4.69 -36.35 9.18
CA GLU A 210 4.48 -36.06 7.76
C GLU A 210 4.49 -34.55 7.46
N LYS A 211 3.83 -33.73 8.30
CA LYS A 211 3.84 -32.27 8.16
C LYS A 211 5.27 -31.71 8.25
N LEU A 212 6.07 -32.25 9.16
CA LEU A 212 7.44 -31.79 9.37
C LEU A 212 8.36 -32.20 8.22
N ASP A 213 8.22 -33.44 7.74
CA ASP A 213 9.01 -33.97 6.62
C ASP A 213 8.67 -33.23 5.32
N TRP A 214 7.38 -33.00 5.07
CA TRP A 214 6.91 -32.14 3.98
C TRP A 214 7.42 -30.70 4.09
N ALA A 215 7.46 -30.15 5.31
CA ALA A 215 7.97 -28.79 5.53
C ALA A 215 9.49 -28.71 5.34
N ARG A 216 10.23 -29.77 5.68
CA ARG A 216 11.67 -29.90 5.48
C ARG A 216 12.01 -29.99 3.99
N GLU A 217 11.27 -30.80 3.23
CA GLU A 217 11.44 -30.92 1.77
C GLU A 217 11.26 -29.57 1.07
N ARG A 218 10.29 -28.77 1.53
CA ARG A 218 9.97 -27.46 0.94
C ARG A 218 10.83 -26.32 1.48
N LEU A 219 11.84 -26.57 2.32
CA LEU A 219 12.78 -25.52 2.74
C LEU A 219 13.53 -24.97 1.51
N GLU A 220 13.68 -23.65 1.45
CA GLU A 220 14.33 -22.90 0.36
C GLU A 220 13.61 -22.94 -1.00
N GLN A 221 12.57 -23.76 -1.12
CA GLN A 221 11.78 -23.89 -2.32
C GLN A 221 10.69 -22.81 -2.42
N GLN A 222 10.22 -22.63 -3.64
CA GLN A 222 9.14 -21.70 -3.99
C GLN A 222 7.80 -22.42 -3.99
N VAL A 223 6.80 -21.81 -3.34
CA VAL A 223 5.42 -22.28 -3.35
C VAL A 223 4.58 -21.28 -4.15
N PRO A 224 4.04 -21.68 -5.33
CA PRO A 224 3.12 -20.85 -6.10
C PRO A 224 1.72 -20.86 -5.48
N VAL A 225 0.89 -19.88 -5.84
CA VAL A 225 -0.45 -19.73 -5.27
C VAL A 225 -1.40 -20.87 -5.67
N ASN A 226 -1.19 -21.44 -6.87
CA ASN A 226 -2.01 -22.50 -7.46
C ASN A 226 -1.95 -23.81 -6.65
N GLN A 227 -0.85 -24.04 -5.93
CA GLN A 227 -0.71 -25.20 -5.03
C GLN A 227 -1.44 -25.00 -3.69
N VAL A 228 -1.75 -23.75 -3.33
CA VAL A 228 -2.37 -23.41 -2.04
C VAL A 228 -3.87 -23.27 -2.18
N PHE A 229 -4.35 -22.57 -3.21
CA PHE A 229 -5.77 -22.34 -3.46
C PHE A 229 -6.23 -23.02 -4.74
N GLY A 230 -7.46 -23.54 -4.71
CA GLY A 230 -8.13 -24.04 -5.89
C GLY A 230 -8.88 -22.95 -6.65
N GLN A 231 -9.15 -23.22 -7.93
CA GLN A 231 -10.11 -22.46 -8.72
C GLN A 231 -11.52 -22.59 -8.10
N ASP A 232 -12.32 -21.53 -8.16
CA ASP A 232 -13.69 -21.44 -7.60
C ASP A 232 -13.81 -21.58 -6.06
N GLU A 233 -12.69 -21.70 -5.35
CA GLU A 233 -12.66 -21.79 -3.89
C GLU A 233 -13.08 -20.45 -3.24
N MET A 234 -13.78 -20.55 -2.11
CA MET A 234 -14.08 -19.41 -1.23
C MET A 234 -12.94 -19.21 -0.24
N ILE A 235 -12.32 -18.03 -0.29
CA ILE A 235 -11.23 -17.65 0.61
C ILE A 235 -11.60 -16.46 1.49
N ASP A 236 -10.81 -16.28 2.54
CA ASP A 236 -10.90 -15.13 3.43
C ASP A 236 -9.74 -14.18 3.17
N VAL A 237 -10.03 -12.89 3.03
CA VAL A 237 -9.01 -11.86 2.83
C VAL A 237 -8.83 -11.03 4.10
N ILE A 238 -7.61 -11.07 4.61
CA ILE A 238 -7.21 -10.37 5.83
C ILE A 238 -6.26 -9.25 5.48
N GLY A 239 -6.56 -8.05 5.96
CA GLY A 239 -5.73 -6.89 5.67
C GLY A 239 -6.00 -5.71 6.59
N VAL A 240 -5.28 -4.63 6.31
CA VAL A 240 -5.47 -3.35 6.98
C VAL A 240 -6.21 -2.42 6.02
N THR A 241 -7.33 -1.86 6.48
CA THR A 241 -8.18 -0.98 5.67
C THR A 241 -7.48 0.33 5.30
N LYS A 242 -7.98 1.03 4.27
CA LYS A 242 -7.49 2.36 3.88
C LYS A 242 -7.61 3.33 5.05
N GLY A 243 -6.51 3.99 5.42
CA GLY A 243 -6.50 5.02 6.44
C GLY A 243 -7.21 6.29 5.97
N LYS A 244 -8.03 6.89 6.84
CA LYS A 244 -8.70 8.17 6.59
C LYS A 244 -8.31 9.26 7.62
N GLY A 245 -7.43 8.95 8.58
CA GLY A 245 -6.98 9.89 9.61
C GLY A 245 -8.02 10.15 10.70
N TYR A 246 -7.87 11.27 11.41
CA TYR A 246 -8.85 11.74 12.40
C TYR A 246 -10.13 12.23 11.69
N LYS A 247 -11.29 11.73 12.12
CA LYS A 247 -12.60 12.08 11.55
C LYS A 247 -13.64 12.33 12.64
N GLY A 248 -14.54 13.27 12.37
CA GLY A 248 -15.71 13.56 13.20
C GLY A 248 -16.73 12.42 13.22
N VAL A 249 -17.69 12.50 14.13
CA VAL A 249 -18.72 11.47 14.38
C VAL A 249 -19.57 11.14 13.15
N THR A 250 -19.97 12.15 12.38
CA THR A 250 -20.77 11.97 11.15
C THR A 250 -20.06 11.08 10.13
N SER A 251 -18.73 11.21 9.96
CA SER A 251 -18.01 10.31 9.06
C SER A 251 -17.64 9.00 9.76
N ARG A 252 -17.15 9.04 11.00
CA ARG A 252 -16.62 7.86 11.68
C ARG A 252 -17.70 6.85 12.05
N TRP A 253 -18.88 7.33 12.42
CA TRP A 253 -20.00 6.54 12.94
C TRP A 253 -21.27 6.65 12.09
N HIS A 254 -21.29 7.53 11.08
CA HIS A 254 -22.46 7.73 10.22
C HIS A 254 -23.69 8.26 10.97
N THR A 255 -23.47 9.06 12.02
CA THR A 255 -24.56 9.72 12.76
C THR A 255 -25.25 10.77 11.90
N LYS A 256 -26.56 10.95 12.09
CA LYS A 256 -27.34 12.01 11.44
C LYS A 256 -26.71 13.39 11.74
N LYS A 257 -26.71 14.28 10.74
CA LYS A 257 -26.28 15.68 10.93
C LYS A 257 -27.39 16.41 11.70
N LEU A 258 -27.00 17.35 12.55
CA LEU A 258 -27.95 18.24 13.21
C LEU A 258 -28.55 19.24 12.20
N PRO A 259 -29.69 19.88 12.52
CA PRO A 259 -30.29 20.91 11.69
C PRO A 259 -29.31 22.03 11.33
N ARG A 260 -29.55 22.69 10.19
CA ARG A 260 -28.69 23.75 9.67
C ARG A 260 -28.52 24.90 10.68
N LYS A 261 -29.60 25.28 11.36
CA LYS A 261 -29.65 26.38 12.35
C LYS A 261 -29.20 25.93 13.75
N THR A 262 -28.10 25.17 13.84
CA THR A 262 -27.53 24.78 15.14
C THR A 262 -26.33 25.63 15.49
N HIS A 263 -26.33 26.16 16.71
CA HIS A 263 -25.20 26.91 17.24
C HIS A 263 -24.02 25.96 17.55
N ARG A 264 -22.79 26.43 17.38
CA ARG A 264 -21.54 25.65 17.61
C ARG A 264 -21.39 24.36 16.79
N GLY A 265 -22.05 24.30 15.63
CA GLY A 265 -21.74 23.36 14.56
C GLY A 265 -22.59 22.09 14.51
N LEU A 266 -22.92 21.67 13.28
CA LEU A 266 -23.94 20.68 12.99
C LEU A 266 -23.46 19.22 12.88
N ARG A 267 -22.14 18.97 12.84
CA ARG A 267 -21.55 17.63 12.58
C ARG A 267 -21.11 16.93 13.87
N LYS A 268 -22.02 16.88 14.84
CA LYS A 268 -21.80 16.37 16.20
C LYS A 268 -22.95 15.45 16.61
N VAL A 269 -22.75 14.71 17.71
CA VAL A 269 -23.85 14.06 18.42
C VAL A 269 -24.39 15.10 19.40
N ALA A 270 -25.72 15.29 19.45
CA ALA A 270 -26.34 16.28 20.32
C ALA A 270 -26.18 15.90 21.80
N CYS A 271 -26.78 14.78 22.21
CA CYS A 271 -26.67 14.25 23.57
C CYS A 271 -25.66 13.08 23.62
N ILE A 272 -24.66 13.18 24.50
CA ILE A 272 -23.60 12.16 24.64
C ILE A 272 -23.83 11.19 25.82
N GLY A 273 -24.94 11.34 26.53
CA GLY A 273 -25.32 10.52 27.69
C GLY A 273 -26.35 11.25 28.55
N ALA A 274 -27.12 10.50 29.33
CA ALA A 274 -27.97 11.05 30.39
C ALA A 274 -27.11 11.58 31.56
N TRP A 275 -27.74 12.29 32.50
CA TRP A 275 -27.07 12.74 33.72
C TRP A 275 -26.56 11.54 34.54
N HIS A 276 -27.42 10.56 34.78
CA HIS A 276 -27.08 9.31 35.44
C HIS A 276 -27.11 8.18 34.41
N PRO A 277 -26.02 7.43 34.19
CA PRO A 277 -24.74 7.45 34.91
C PRO A 277 -23.86 8.66 34.58
N ALA A 278 -23.17 9.21 35.59
CA ALA A 278 -22.33 10.41 35.51
C ALA A 278 -20.97 10.18 34.79
N ARG A 279 -21.00 9.44 33.68
CA ARG A 279 -19.86 9.18 32.81
C ARG A 279 -20.32 8.94 31.38
N VAL A 280 -19.52 9.40 30.41
CA VAL A 280 -19.80 9.10 29.01
C VAL A 280 -19.50 7.63 28.73
N ALA A 281 -20.50 6.89 28.26
CA ALA A 281 -20.34 5.48 27.95
C ALA A 281 -19.40 5.26 26.75
N PHE A 282 -18.64 4.16 26.78
CA PHE A 282 -17.75 3.77 25.68
C PHE A 282 -18.49 3.46 24.36
N SER A 283 -19.79 3.18 24.47
CA SER A 283 -20.69 2.89 23.37
C SER A 283 -21.06 4.11 22.54
N VAL A 284 -20.86 5.32 23.08
CA VAL A 284 -21.24 6.59 22.46
C VAL A 284 -20.33 6.91 21.28
N ALA A 285 -20.92 7.37 20.18
CA ALA A 285 -20.18 7.77 19.00
C ALA A 285 -19.32 9.01 19.28
N ARG A 286 -17.98 8.84 19.32
CA ARG A 286 -17.01 9.95 19.47
C ARG A 286 -16.14 10.11 18.22
N ALA A 287 -15.65 11.32 17.99
CA ALA A 287 -14.66 11.61 16.95
C ALA A 287 -13.35 10.87 17.22
N GLY A 288 -12.54 10.64 16.18
CA GLY A 288 -11.26 9.95 16.32
C GLY A 288 -10.79 9.30 15.02
N GLN A 289 -9.83 8.39 15.14
CA GLN A 289 -9.28 7.66 13.99
C GLN A 289 -10.36 6.90 13.21
N LYS A 290 -10.36 7.07 11.89
CA LYS A 290 -11.14 6.28 10.92
C LYS A 290 -10.22 5.57 9.93
N GLY A 291 -10.42 4.26 9.76
CA GLY A 291 -9.63 3.45 8.84
C GLY A 291 -8.23 3.13 9.38
N TYR A 292 -7.48 2.35 8.60
CA TYR A 292 -6.25 1.68 9.06
C TYR A 292 -6.52 0.69 10.21
N HIS A 293 -7.63 -0.03 10.10
CA HIS A 293 -8.02 -1.08 11.05
C HIS A 293 -7.75 -2.46 10.45
N HIS A 294 -7.41 -3.44 11.29
CA HIS A 294 -7.35 -4.85 10.87
C HIS A 294 -8.77 -5.39 10.65
N ARG A 295 -9.01 -6.01 9.49
CA ARG A 295 -10.28 -6.61 9.11
C ARG A 295 -10.04 -7.92 8.37
N THR A 296 -11.01 -8.81 8.49
CA THR A 296 -11.11 -10.07 7.76
C THR A 296 -12.43 -10.05 7.02
N GLU A 297 -12.36 -10.08 5.69
CA GLU A 297 -13.53 -10.26 4.84
C GLU A 297 -13.60 -11.73 4.45
N ILE A 298 -14.65 -12.42 4.87
CA ILE A 298 -14.84 -13.84 4.61
C ILE A 298 -15.58 -14.06 3.28
N ASN A 299 -15.51 -15.29 2.75
CA ASN A 299 -16.30 -15.74 1.60
C ASN A 299 -16.10 -14.90 0.34
N LYS A 300 -14.84 -14.63 -0.01
CA LYS A 300 -14.44 -14.06 -1.29
C LYS A 300 -14.13 -15.19 -2.26
N LYS A 301 -14.92 -15.28 -3.32
CA LYS A 301 -14.75 -16.31 -4.33
C LYS A 301 -13.59 -15.98 -5.26
N ILE A 302 -12.76 -16.97 -5.54
CA ILE A 302 -11.75 -16.92 -6.60
C ILE A 302 -12.45 -17.15 -7.94
N TYR A 303 -12.24 -16.25 -8.89
CA TYR A 303 -12.82 -16.32 -10.24
C TYR A 303 -11.82 -16.80 -11.28
N LYS A 304 -10.53 -16.49 -11.08
CA LYS A 304 -9.45 -16.97 -11.92
C LYS A 304 -8.17 -16.92 -11.12
N ILE A 305 -7.39 -17.99 -11.20
CA ILE A 305 -5.98 -17.97 -10.84
C ILE A 305 -5.19 -17.84 -12.13
N GLY A 306 -4.74 -16.61 -12.43
CA GLY A 306 -4.01 -16.31 -13.64
C GLY A 306 -2.54 -16.61 -13.47
N GLN A 307 -1.93 -17.25 -14.48
CA GLN A 307 -0.49 -17.41 -14.55
C GLN A 307 0.17 -16.07 -14.89
N GLY A 308 1.39 -15.84 -14.41
CA GLY A 308 2.22 -14.71 -14.79
C GLY A 308 2.71 -14.79 -16.23
N TYR A 309 3.49 -13.80 -16.66
CA TYR A 309 4.16 -13.84 -17.95
C TYR A 309 5.16 -15.00 -17.99
N LEU A 310 4.91 -15.94 -18.89
CA LEU A 310 5.74 -17.13 -19.08
C LEU A 310 6.51 -16.98 -20.37
N ILE A 311 7.79 -17.34 -20.33
CA ILE A 311 8.59 -17.53 -21.54
C ILE A 311 8.47 -19.01 -21.88
N LYS A 312 7.73 -19.33 -22.94
CA LYS A 312 7.70 -20.69 -23.53
C LYS A 312 8.23 -20.57 -24.95
N ASP A 313 9.17 -21.44 -25.31
CA ASP A 313 9.76 -21.50 -26.66
C ASP A 313 10.33 -20.15 -27.15
N GLY A 314 10.96 -19.40 -26.23
CA GLY A 314 11.52 -18.07 -26.51
C GLY A 314 10.49 -16.95 -26.72
N LYS A 315 9.19 -17.25 -26.70
CA LYS A 315 8.11 -16.27 -26.83
C LYS A 315 7.52 -15.94 -25.45
N LEU A 316 7.36 -14.65 -25.18
CA LEU A 316 6.76 -14.14 -23.95
C LEU A 316 5.24 -14.19 -24.08
N ILE A 317 4.63 -15.23 -23.51
CA ILE A 317 3.17 -15.38 -23.45
C ILE A 317 2.64 -14.42 -22.40
N LYS A 318 1.78 -13.49 -22.81
CA LYS A 318 1.17 -12.45 -21.95
C LYS A 318 -0.34 -12.67 -21.75
N ASN A 319 -0.87 -13.77 -22.29
CA ASN A 319 -2.28 -14.06 -22.54
C ASN A 319 -3.00 -14.49 -21.26
N ASN A 320 -2.95 -13.65 -20.22
CA ASN A 320 -3.47 -14.00 -18.91
C ASN A 320 -4.97 -13.65 -18.76
N ALA A 321 -5.48 -12.79 -19.63
CA ALA A 321 -6.86 -12.31 -19.63
C ALA A 321 -7.66 -12.73 -20.87
N SER A 322 -7.10 -13.59 -21.73
CA SER A 322 -7.91 -14.34 -22.69
C SER A 322 -8.85 -15.28 -21.94
N THR A 323 -10.01 -15.51 -22.54
CA THR A 323 -11.05 -16.44 -22.07
C THR A 323 -11.48 -17.31 -23.24
N ASP A 324 -12.18 -18.42 -22.99
CA ASP A 324 -12.56 -19.35 -24.05
C ASP A 324 -13.46 -18.70 -25.13
N TYR A 325 -14.19 -17.64 -24.75
CA TYR A 325 -15.04 -16.85 -25.64
C TYR A 325 -14.33 -15.62 -26.26
N ASP A 326 -13.23 -15.18 -25.66
CA ASP A 326 -12.49 -13.98 -26.08
C ASP A 326 -11.08 -14.39 -26.46
N LEU A 327 -10.90 -14.62 -27.76
CA LEU A 327 -9.66 -15.07 -28.39
C LEU A 327 -8.60 -13.97 -28.48
N SER A 328 -8.89 -12.74 -28.04
CA SER A 328 -7.92 -11.65 -28.07
C SER A 328 -6.73 -11.97 -27.16
N ASP A 329 -5.53 -11.81 -27.73
CA ASP A 329 -4.29 -11.91 -26.96
C ASP A 329 -4.09 -10.65 -26.10
N LYS A 330 -4.59 -10.71 -24.87
CA LYS A 330 -4.47 -9.62 -23.90
C LYS A 330 -4.06 -10.11 -22.53
N SER A 331 -3.25 -9.26 -21.88
CA SER A 331 -2.89 -9.42 -20.48
C SER A 331 -3.97 -8.85 -19.56
N ILE A 332 -3.94 -9.23 -18.28
CA ILE A 332 -4.83 -8.66 -17.26
C ILE A 332 -4.61 -7.15 -17.03
N ASN A 333 -3.50 -6.60 -17.54
CA ASN A 333 -3.17 -5.21 -17.38
C ASN A 333 -4.05 -4.36 -18.29
N PRO A 334 -4.77 -3.37 -17.74
CA PRO A 334 -5.52 -2.45 -18.57
C PRO A 334 -4.57 -1.57 -19.38
N LEU A 335 -5.08 -0.91 -20.42
CA LEU A 335 -4.28 0.06 -21.21
C LEU A 335 -3.64 1.12 -20.29
N GLY A 336 -2.31 1.23 -20.35
CA GLY A 336 -1.52 2.10 -19.47
C GLY A 336 -1.19 1.51 -18.07
N GLY A 337 -1.54 0.25 -17.83
CA GLY A 337 -1.29 -0.47 -16.58
C GLY A 337 -2.27 -0.10 -15.45
N PHE A 338 -2.17 -0.80 -14.33
CA PHE A 338 -3.01 -0.50 -13.17
C PHE A 338 -2.60 0.83 -12.54
N VAL A 339 -3.53 1.78 -12.52
CA VAL A 339 -3.31 3.14 -11.99
C VAL A 339 -2.72 3.12 -10.59
N HIS A 340 -1.57 3.79 -10.40
CA HIS A 340 -0.79 3.82 -9.16
C HIS A 340 -0.25 2.47 -8.67
N TYR A 341 -0.35 1.39 -9.45
CA TYR A 341 0.29 0.12 -9.17
C TYR A 341 1.50 -0.09 -10.08
N GLY A 342 1.24 -0.16 -11.39
CA GLY A 342 2.17 -0.63 -12.41
C GLY A 342 1.54 -1.79 -13.20
N GLU A 343 2.38 -2.64 -13.78
CA GLU A 343 1.97 -3.84 -14.49
C GLU A 343 2.01 -5.06 -13.56
N VAL A 344 1.04 -5.96 -13.72
CA VAL A 344 1.01 -7.28 -13.08
C VAL A 344 1.70 -8.25 -14.03
N THR A 345 2.86 -8.76 -13.63
CA THR A 345 3.67 -9.67 -14.44
C THR A 345 3.73 -11.07 -13.84
N ASN A 346 3.45 -11.21 -12.55
CA ASN A 346 3.46 -12.49 -11.85
C ASN A 346 2.05 -13.11 -11.81
N ASP A 347 1.97 -14.33 -11.26
CA ASP A 347 0.70 -14.99 -10.97
C ASP A 347 -0.22 -14.06 -10.17
N PHE A 348 -1.52 -14.13 -10.43
CA PHE A 348 -2.49 -13.32 -9.71
C PHE A 348 -3.77 -14.10 -9.41
N VAL A 349 -4.45 -13.65 -8.36
CA VAL A 349 -5.77 -14.14 -8.00
C VAL A 349 -6.80 -13.05 -8.28
N MET A 350 -7.80 -13.40 -9.09
CA MET A 350 -8.97 -12.58 -9.34
C MET A 350 -10.04 -12.91 -8.30
N LEU A 351 -10.36 -11.94 -7.44
CA LEU A 351 -11.35 -12.12 -6.38
C LEU A 351 -12.64 -11.36 -6.67
N LYS A 352 -13.78 -12.00 -6.40
CA LYS A 352 -15.09 -11.35 -6.51
C LYS A 352 -15.19 -10.12 -5.60
N GLY A 353 -15.61 -9.01 -6.19
CA GLY A 353 -15.97 -7.78 -5.49
C GLY A 353 -14.76 -6.98 -5.00
N CYS A 354 -15.01 -6.11 -4.03
CA CYS A 354 -13.96 -5.31 -3.41
C CYS A 354 -13.26 -6.05 -2.27
N VAL A 355 -12.02 -5.64 -1.99
CA VAL A 355 -11.20 -6.15 -0.88
C VAL A 355 -10.62 -4.98 -0.11
N VAL A 356 -10.36 -5.16 1.19
CA VAL A 356 -9.73 -4.14 2.06
C VAL A 356 -8.42 -3.58 1.51
N GLY A 357 -8.10 -2.36 1.93
CA GLY A 357 -6.79 -1.75 1.72
C GLY A 357 -6.67 -0.90 0.45
N THR A 358 -5.56 -0.18 0.38
CA THR A 358 -5.17 0.63 -0.79
C THR A 358 -4.61 -0.26 -1.90
N LYS A 359 -4.41 0.29 -3.10
CA LYS A 359 -3.50 -0.30 -4.09
C LYS A 359 -2.10 -0.47 -3.47
N LYS A 360 -1.31 -1.43 -3.94
CA LYS A 360 0.03 -1.80 -3.42
C LYS A 360 0.02 -2.35 -1.98
N ARG A 361 -1.16 -2.68 -1.42
CA ARG A 361 -1.28 -3.19 -0.04
C ARG A 361 -1.04 -4.69 -0.02
N VAL A 362 -0.19 -5.14 0.91
CA VAL A 362 -0.10 -6.57 1.23
C VAL A 362 -1.39 -7.06 1.87
N LEU A 363 -1.94 -8.12 1.31
CA LEU A 363 -3.12 -8.84 1.77
C LEU A 363 -2.70 -10.25 2.15
N THR A 364 -3.34 -10.77 3.17
CA THR A 364 -3.17 -12.15 3.60
C THR A 364 -4.41 -12.91 3.22
N LEU A 365 -4.23 -13.82 2.26
CA LEU A 365 -5.27 -14.74 1.80
C LEU A 365 -5.22 -15.97 2.71
N ARG A 366 -6.36 -16.43 3.18
CA ARG A 366 -6.47 -17.63 4.03
C ARG A 366 -7.59 -18.50 3.48
N LYS A 367 -7.43 -19.82 3.54
CA LYS A 367 -8.56 -20.73 3.33
C LYS A 367 -9.68 -20.41 4.31
N SER A 368 -10.91 -20.68 3.91
CA SER A 368 -12.07 -20.41 4.75
C SER A 368 -12.03 -21.24 6.04
N LEU A 369 -12.57 -20.68 7.13
CA LEU A 369 -12.71 -21.42 8.39
C LEU A 369 -13.97 -22.28 8.43
N LEU A 370 -14.91 -21.99 7.53
CA LEU A 370 -16.24 -22.60 7.49
C LEU A 370 -16.28 -23.57 6.32
N VAL A 371 -16.93 -24.71 6.54
CA VAL A 371 -17.27 -25.63 5.44
C VAL A 371 -18.32 -24.95 4.56
N GLN A 372 -18.03 -24.85 3.27
CA GLN A 372 -18.88 -24.15 2.31
C GLN A 372 -19.81 -25.15 1.62
N THR A 373 -21.07 -25.17 2.03
CA THR A 373 -22.11 -26.06 1.45
C THR A 373 -23.10 -25.31 0.57
N LYS A 374 -23.09 -23.98 0.62
CA LYS A 374 -24.07 -23.15 -0.11
C LYS A 374 -23.86 -23.28 -1.62
N ARG A 375 -24.94 -23.40 -2.38
CA ARG A 375 -24.91 -23.44 -3.87
C ARG A 375 -24.09 -22.30 -4.48
N ARG A 376 -24.24 -21.08 -3.95
CA ARG A 376 -23.46 -19.90 -4.37
C ARG A 376 -21.94 -20.06 -4.17
N ALA A 377 -21.53 -20.82 -3.15
CA ALA A 377 -20.14 -21.09 -2.86
C ALA A 377 -19.57 -22.19 -3.76
N LEU A 378 -20.37 -23.21 -4.11
CA LEU A 378 -19.96 -24.33 -4.96
C LEU A 378 -20.13 -24.09 -6.47
N GLU A 379 -20.74 -22.97 -6.87
CA GLU A 379 -20.94 -22.55 -8.27
C GLU A 379 -19.62 -22.55 -9.06
N LYS A 380 -19.50 -23.29 -10.17
CA LYS A 380 -18.33 -23.17 -11.04
C LYS A 380 -18.35 -21.83 -11.76
N ILE A 381 -17.21 -21.16 -11.90
CA ILE A 381 -17.13 -19.86 -12.55
C ILE A 381 -16.49 -20.01 -13.92
N ASP A 382 -17.26 -19.69 -14.93
CA ASP A 382 -16.78 -19.55 -16.30
C ASP A 382 -16.81 -18.07 -16.70
N LEU A 383 -15.72 -17.57 -17.28
CA LEU A 383 -15.55 -16.15 -17.61
C LEU A 383 -15.72 -15.97 -19.12
N LYS A 384 -16.63 -15.10 -19.52
CA LYS A 384 -16.85 -14.75 -20.94
C LYS A 384 -16.00 -13.58 -21.40
N PHE A 385 -15.75 -12.62 -20.52
CA PHE A 385 -15.02 -11.41 -20.86
C PHE A 385 -14.32 -10.81 -19.65
N ILE A 386 -13.11 -10.30 -19.86
CA ILE A 386 -12.36 -9.52 -18.89
C ILE A 386 -12.07 -8.15 -19.50
N ASP A 387 -12.49 -7.10 -18.80
CA ASP A 387 -12.32 -5.74 -19.27
C ASP A 387 -10.90 -5.20 -18.94
N THR A 388 -10.18 -4.84 -20.00
CA THR A 388 -8.81 -4.30 -20.00
C THR A 388 -8.77 -2.86 -20.52
N THR A 389 -9.91 -2.18 -20.60
CA THR A 389 -9.94 -0.73 -20.87
C THR A 389 -9.14 0.06 -19.84
N SER A 390 -8.54 1.17 -20.30
CA SER A 390 -7.81 2.09 -19.42
C SER A 390 -8.66 2.51 -18.21
N LYS A 391 -8.09 2.34 -17.02
CA LYS A 391 -8.66 2.81 -15.74
C LYS A 391 -8.19 4.20 -15.35
N PHE A 392 -7.41 4.84 -16.22
CA PHE A 392 -6.99 6.23 -16.09
C PHE A 392 -7.86 7.09 -17.01
N GLY A 393 -9.06 7.44 -16.52
CA GLY A 393 -10.10 8.07 -17.32
C GLY A 393 -11.15 7.06 -17.79
N HIS A 394 -11.79 7.33 -18.93
CA HIS A 394 -12.80 6.47 -19.54
C HIS A 394 -12.20 5.79 -20.79
N GLY A 395 -11.56 4.63 -20.60
CA GLY A 395 -11.03 3.84 -21.71
C GLY A 395 -12.14 3.26 -22.58
N ARG A 396 -11.99 3.36 -23.90
CA ARG A 396 -12.96 2.82 -24.89
C ARG A 396 -12.49 1.53 -25.59
N PHE A 397 -11.19 1.29 -25.62
CA PHE A 397 -10.56 0.16 -26.32
C PHE A 397 -9.98 -0.82 -25.31
N GLN A 398 -9.99 -2.11 -25.66
CA GLN A 398 -9.46 -3.20 -24.84
C GLN A 398 -7.96 -3.41 -25.09
N THR A 399 -7.52 -3.32 -26.34
CA THR A 399 -6.11 -3.49 -26.73
C THR A 399 -5.54 -2.24 -27.42
N VAL A 400 -4.20 -2.16 -27.46
CA VAL A 400 -3.51 -1.07 -28.16
C VAL A 400 -3.70 -1.20 -29.68
N GLU A 401 -3.74 -2.43 -30.18
CA GLU A 401 -3.99 -2.74 -31.59
C GLU A 401 -5.39 -2.32 -32.02
N GLU A 402 -6.42 -2.66 -31.24
CA GLU A 402 -7.79 -2.21 -31.48
C GLU A 402 -7.89 -0.68 -31.52
N LYS A 403 -7.23 0.00 -30.57
CA LYS A 403 -7.17 1.47 -30.56
C LYS A 403 -6.49 2.02 -31.83
N LYS A 404 -5.37 1.45 -32.24
CA LYS A 404 -4.62 1.90 -33.44
C LYS A 404 -5.44 1.69 -34.71
N ALA A 405 -6.09 0.53 -34.83
CA ALA A 405 -6.96 0.20 -35.95
C ALA A 405 -8.16 1.14 -36.03
N PHE A 406 -8.78 1.48 -34.90
CA PHE A 406 -9.88 2.44 -34.86
C PHE A 406 -9.44 3.88 -35.18
N MET A 407 -8.27 4.29 -34.70
CA MET A 407 -7.74 5.66 -34.79
C MET A 407 -6.93 5.92 -36.07
N ALA A 408 -7.05 5.08 -37.10
CA ALA A 408 -6.15 4.93 -38.26
C ALA A 408 -5.86 6.18 -39.13
N SER A 409 -6.17 7.40 -38.69
CA SER A 409 -5.94 8.66 -39.40
C SER A 409 -5.34 9.82 -38.57
N THR A 410 -5.01 9.64 -37.29
CA THR A 410 -4.34 10.73 -36.54
C THR A 410 -2.84 10.71 -36.80
N SER A 411 -2.37 11.70 -37.57
CA SER A 411 -0.97 12.00 -37.87
C SER A 411 -0.10 11.99 -36.63
N LEU A 412 0.84 11.03 -36.58
CA LEU A 412 2.19 11.15 -36.02
C LEU A 412 2.94 9.83 -36.30
N PRO A 413 3.48 9.62 -37.51
CA PRO A 413 4.66 8.79 -37.63
C PRO A 413 5.83 9.61 -37.11
N ALA A 414 6.34 9.25 -35.93
CA ALA A 414 7.68 9.65 -35.54
C ALA A 414 8.64 9.17 -36.63
N LEU A 415 9.33 10.11 -37.26
CA LEU A 415 10.44 9.92 -38.18
C LEU A 415 11.27 8.69 -37.79
N THR A 416 11.20 7.65 -38.61
CA THR A 416 12.24 6.62 -38.65
C THR A 416 13.50 7.30 -39.14
N LEU A 417 14.45 7.53 -38.24
CA LEU A 417 15.85 7.81 -38.59
C LEU A 417 16.35 6.60 -39.40
N GLY A 418 16.22 6.69 -40.72
CA GLY A 418 16.82 5.76 -41.66
C GLY A 418 18.32 5.96 -41.66
N SER A 419 19.04 5.02 -41.06
CA SER A 419 20.42 4.73 -41.40
C SER A 419 20.46 4.23 -42.85
N GLY A 420 21.06 5.01 -43.75
CA GLY A 420 21.22 4.62 -45.14
C GLY A 420 22.12 5.60 -45.88
N TRP A 421 23.43 5.36 -45.81
CA TRP A 421 24.40 5.89 -46.75
C TRP A 421 24.09 5.36 -48.14
N LEU A 422 24.08 6.23 -49.15
CA LEU A 422 24.67 6.06 -50.50
C LEU A 422 24.38 7.33 -51.33
N PRO A 423 25.39 7.94 -51.99
CA PRO A 423 25.18 9.06 -52.90
C PRO A 423 24.90 8.53 -54.31
N ALA A 424 23.82 8.98 -54.93
CA ALA A 424 23.57 8.79 -56.35
C ALA A 424 23.90 10.09 -57.09
N THR A 425 25.03 10.08 -57.79
CA THR A 425 25.38 10.99 -58.89
C THR A 425 24.37 10.86 -60.01
N VAL A 426 23.68 11.95 -60.38
CA VAL A 426 23.07 12.10 -61.71
C VAL A 426 23.31 13.52 -62.21
N THR A 427 23.81 13.54 -63.43
CA THR A 427 24.31 14.60 -64.31
C THR A 427 23.33 15.74 -64.60
N CYS A 428 23.86 16.97 -64.67
CA CYS A 428 23.23 18.13 -65.32
C CYS A 428 23.25 18.01 -66.85
N PRO A 429 22.43 18.83 -67.56
CA PRO A 429 22.96 19.51 -68.73
C PRO A 429 22.66 21.02 -68.77
N VAL A 430 23.75 21.78 -68.96
CA VAL A 430 23.94 22.87 -69.94
C VAL A 430 23.13 24.18 -69.78
N ASN A 431 23.81 25.24 -69.32
CA ASN A 431 24.11 26.41 -70.17
C ASN A 431 25.11 27.38 -69.50
N CYS A 432 26.24 27.62 -70.17
CA CYS A 432 27.22 28.72 -70.01
C CYS A 432 27.14 29.56 -71.30
N PRO A 433 27.44 30.88 -71.34
CA PRO A 433 28.79 31.44 -71.11
C PRO A 433 28.78 32.87 -70.45
N SER A 434 29.83 33.39 -69.81
CA SER A 434 31.12 33.79 -70.41
C SER A 434 32.05 34.48 -69.38
N ARG A 435 33.36 34.21 -69.54
CA ARG A 435 34.58 35.02 -69.31
C ARG A 435 35.10 35.42 -67.90
N ALA A 436 36.28 34.83 -67.60
CA ALA A 436 37.56 35.37 -67.07
C ALA A 436 37.56 36.15 -65.73
N GLY A 437 38.46 35.94 -64.76
CA GLY A 437 39.66 35.10 -64.62
C GLY A 437 40.27 35.35 -63.22
N GLU A 438 41.32 34.59 -62.89
CA GLU A 438 42.35 34.82 -61.85
C GLU A 438 42.09 34.44 -60.36
N ASP A 439 42.98 33.54 -59.89
CA ASP A 439 43.65 33.41 -58.59
C ASP A 439 42.93 32.93 -57.30
N GLY A 440 43.56 31.94 -56.63
CA GLY A 440 43.22 31.43 -55.29
C GLY A 440 43.63 32.39 -54.15
N PRO A 441 43.68 31.99 -52.85
CA PRO A 441 43.77 30.63 -52.31
C PRO A 441 42.84 30.32 -51.11
N GLU A 442 43.07 29.12 -50.58
CA GLU A 442 42.52 28.43 -49.40
C GLU A 442 42.28 29.24 -48.11
N SER A 443 41.48 28.60 -47.26
CA SER A 443 41.27 28.79 -45.81
C SER A 443 40.08 29.67 -45.40
N ASP A 444 38.91 29.05 -45.18
CA ASP A 444 37.94 29.54 -44.17
C ASP A 444 36.77 28.60 -43.81
N LEU A 445 36.66 27.40 -44.38
CA LEU A 445 35.53 26.48 -44.07
C LEU A 445 35.72 25.57 -42.84
N ILE A 446 36.86 25.64 -42.16
CA ILE A 446 37.13 24.84 -40.93
C ILE A 446 36.84 25.65 -39.64
N ARG A 447 36.67 26.98 -39.72
CA ARG A 447 36.41 27.83 -38.53
C ARG A 447 34.93 28.01 -38.16
N VAL A 448 34.00 27.67 -39.05
CA VAL A 448 32.55 27.83 -38.79
C VAL A 448 31.91 26.58 -38.17
N TRP A 449 32.53 25.40 -38.33
CA TRP A 449 31.97 24.15 -37.80
C TRP A 449 32.36 23.86 -36.33
N LEU A 450 33.46 24.43 -35.84
CA LEU A 450 33.91 24.28 -34.45
C LEU A 450 33.30 25.32 -33.48
N THR A 451 32.76 26.43 -33.99
CA THR A 451 32.18 27.49 -33.15
C THR A 451 30.70 27.27 -32.81
N LEU A 452 29.98 26.43 -33.57
CA LEU A 452 28.56 26.13 -33.32
C LEU A 452 28.33 24.94 -32.36
N THR A 453 29.32 24.06 -32.18
CA THR A 453 29.23 22.92 -31.25
C THR A 453 29.52 23.29 -29.79
N ASP A 454 30.33 24.33 -29.53
CA ASP A 454 30.71 24.73 -28.18
C ASP A 454 29.65 25.59 -27.46
N HIS A 455 28.87 26.38 -28.21
CA HIS A 455 27.82 27.23 -27.62
C HIS A 455 26.59 26.46 -27.13
N LEU A 456 26.29 25.28 -27.69
CA LEU A 456 25.17 24.43 -27.27
C LEU A 456 25.53 23.51 -26.09
N PHE A 457 26.80 23.11 -25.94
CA PHE A 457 27.24 22.31 -24.80
C PHE A 457 27.45 23.14 -23.52
N SER A 458 27.86 24.40 -23.66
CA SER A 458 28.04 25.33 -22.53
C SER A 458 26.71 25.77 -21.89
N SER A 459 25.68 26.00 -22.71
CA SER A 459 24.37 26.49 -22.24
C SER A 459 23.53 25.44 -21.52
N ILE A 460 23.60 24.16 -21.94
CA ILE A 460 22.88 23.05 -21.26
C ILE A 460 23.58 22.67 -19.94
N SER A 461 24.92 22.71 -19.90
CA SER A 461 25.70 22.43 -18.69
C SER A 461 25.50 23.50 -17.61
N TYR A 462 25.41 24.79 -17.99
CA TYR A 462 25.12 25.88 -17.07
C TYR A 462 23.71 25.81 -16.46
N LEU A 463 22.69 25.42 -17.23
CA LEU A 463 21.32 25.28 -16.75
C LEU A 463 21.14 24.10 -15.77
N VAL A 464 21.83 22.98 -16.02
CA VAL A 464 21.83 21.83 -15.12
C VAL A 464 22.63 22.12 -13.84
N PHE A 465 23.74 22.85 -13.93
CA PHE A 465 24.56 23.21 -12.77
C PHE A 465 23.87 24.29 -11.89
N CYS A 466 23.25 25.31 -12.49
CA CYS A 466 22.47 26.33 -11.78
C CYS A 466 21.23 25.73 -11.10
N THR A 467 20.52 24.79 -11.73
CA THR A 467 19.36 24.12 -11.09
C THR A 467 19.80 23.18 -9.96
N PHE A 468 20.98 22.58 -10.04
CA PHE A 468 21.54 21.75 -8.98
C PHE A 468 22.01 22.58 -7.78
N LEU A 469 22.72 23.69 -8.02
CA LEU A 469 23.17 24.63 -6.99
C LEU A 469 22.00 25.35 -6.31
N HIS A 470 20.98 25.77 -7.07
CA HIS A 470 19.77 26.38 -6.50
C HIS A 470 19.00 25.39 -5.62
N ARG A 471 18.94 24.10 -6.04
CA ARG A 471 18.30 23.04 -5.26
C ARG A 471 19.06 22.66 -3.99
N ASP A 472 20.40 22.67 -4.02
CA ASP A 472 21.22 22.40 -2.84
C ASP A 472 21.30 23.60 -1.89
N HIS A 473 21.24 24.84 -2.40
CA HIS A 473 21.10 26.04 -1.57
C HIS A 473 19.73 26.10 -0.87
N LEU A 474 18.64 25.75 -1.57
CA LEU A 474 17.30 25.60 -0.97
C LEU A 474 17.24 24.47 0.07
N ARG A 475 17.99 23.38 -0.12
CA ARG A 475 18.10 22.30 0.89
C ARG A 475 18.94 22.70 2.10
N LYS A 476 20.05 23.41 1.91
CA LYS A 476 20.89 23.88 3.03
C LYS A 476 20.14 24.90 3.89
N THR A 477 19.43 25.84 3.27
CA THR A 477 18.57 26.82 3.96
C THR A 477 17.37 26.18 4.66
N GLU A 478 16.73 25.15 4.08
CA GLU A 478 15.69 24.36 4.78
C GLU A 478 16.25 23.56 5.97
N LEU A 479 17.47 23.03 5.87
CA LEU A 479 18.10 22.25 6.93
C LEU A 479 18.58 23.15 8.07
N GLN A 480 19.07 24.36 7.77
CA GLN A 480 19.37 25.42 8.73
C GLN A 480 18.09 25.90 9.43
N ARG A 481 17.01 26.20 8.70
CA ARG A 481 15.70 26.55 9.28
C ARG A 481 15.13 25.45 10.18
N LYS A 482 15.31 24.17 9.83
CA LYS A 482 14.90 23.03 10.67
C LYS A 482 15.77 22.85 11.92
N LYS A 483 17.06 23.19 11.85
CA LYS A 483 17.95 23.21 13.03
C LYS A 483 17.60 24.38 13.96
N GLU A 484 17.36 25.57 13.43
CA GLU A 484 16.95 26.76 14.20
C GLU A 484 15.58 26.58 14.86
N LEU A 485 14.60 25.97 14.16
CA LEU A 485 13.30 25.62 14.75
C LEU A 485 13.42 24.58 15.87
N ASN A 486 14.37 23.64 15.77
CA ASN A 486 14.63 22.66 16.81
C ASN A 486 15.31 23.29 18.03
N VAL A 487 16.25 24.22 17.82
CA VAL A 487 16.92 24.99 18.89
C VAL A 487 15.94 25.92 19.59
N ARG A 488 15.07 26.65 18.85
CA ARG A 488 13.96 27.43 19.41
C ARG A 488 12.98 26.57 20.22
N SER A 489 12.66 25.36 19.75
CA SER A 489 11.77 24.45 20.49
C SER A 489 12.38 23.93 21.80
N ARG A 490 13.70 23.75 21.84
CA ARG A 490 14.44 23.31 23.03
C ARG A 490 14.61 24.45 24.03
N LEU A 491 14.94 25.66 23.57
CA LEU A 491 15.07 26.84 24.42
C LEU A 491 13.74 27.27 25.06
N CYS A 492 12.62 27.27 24.32
CA CYS A 492 11.30 27.54 24.92
C CYS A 492 10.85 26.45 25.93
N SER A 493 11.35 25.21 25.81
CA SER A 493 11.04 24.14 26.76
C SER A 493 11.85 24.20 28.05
N TRP A 494 13.04 24.82 28.01
CA TRP A 494 13.90 25.00 29.18
C TRP A 494 13.51 26.23 30.02
N TRP A 495 12.88 27.24 29.42
CA TRP A 495 12.53 28.51 30.08
C TRP A 495 11.03 28.77 30.26
N GLY A 496 10.15 27.84 29.87
CA GLY A 496 8.72 27.91 30.22
C GLY A 496 7.92 29.10 29.66
N LEU A 497 8.28 29.66 28.49
CA LEU A 497 7.60 30.82 27.88
C LEU A 497 6.82 30.51 26.59
N ASN A 498 5.75 31.26 26.34
CA ASN A 498 4.75 31.03 25.29
C ASN A 498 5.14 31.63 23.92
N LYS A 499 4.73 30.99 22.82
CA LYS A 499 5.35 31.05 21.48
C LYS A 499 5.12 32.31 20.61
N ASN A 500 4.49 33.37 21.11
CA ASN A 500 3.94 34.43 20.25
C ASN A 500 4.68 35.76 20.18
N TYR A 501 5.91 35.87 20.72
CA TYR A 501 6.69 37.11 20.62
C TYR A 501 8.03 36.82 19.94
N PHE A 502 8.13 36.92 18.62
CA PHE A 502 9.38 37.23 17.90
C PHE A 502 9.07 37.46 16.41
N LEU A 503 9.09 38.72 15.97
CA LEU A 503 9.01 39.14 14.56
C LEU A 503 10.36 38.96 13.84
N VAL A 504 10.27 38.73 12.53
CA VAL A 504 11.37 38.36 11.63
C VAL A 504 12.01 39.63 11.05
N THR A 505 13.33 39.77 11.14
CA THR A 505 14.13 40.62 10.26
C THR A 505 15.29 39.80 9.69
N SER A 506 15.39 39.78 8.36
CA SER A 506 16.39 39.03 7.59
C SER A 506 17.69 39.83 7.49
N ALA A 507 18.81 39.19 7.83
CA ALA A 507 20.15 39.75 7.68
C ALA A 507 20.76 39.33 6.34
N SER A 508 20.85 40.27 5.42
CA SER A 508 21.83 40.29 4.33
C SER A 508 21.95 41.73 3.88
N ASP A 509 22.83 42.48 4.53
CA ASP A 509 23.63 43.57 3.95
C ASP A 509 24.58 44.10 5.02
N LEU A 510 25.75 44.55 4.55
CA LEU A 510 26.80 45.31 5.24
C LEU A 510 27.96 44.51 5.86
N LEU A 511 28.96 44.31 5.00
CA LEU A 511 30.39 44.33 5.33
C LEU A 511 30.82 45.72 5.87
N PHE A 512 31.71 45.68 6.87
CA PHE A 512 32.59 46.70 7.50
C PHE A 512 33.04 47.91 6.64
N PRO A 513 33.43 49.09 7.22
CA PRO A 513 34.49 49.23 8.24
C PRO A 513 34.30 50.32 9.35
N VAL A 514 34.80 50.11 10.57
CA VAL A 514 35.99 50.75 11.23
C VAL A 514 35.80 52.21 11.69
N LEU A 515 35.70 52.44 13.02
CA LEU A 515 36.54 53.34 13.85
C LEU A 515 35.95 53.64 15.25
N ALA A 516 36.86 53.63 16.24
CA ALA A 516 36.93 54.53 17.42
C ALA A 516 35.78 54.47 18.45
N SER A 517 36.03 53.87 19.63
CA SER A 517 36.35 54.57 20.89
C SER A 517 35.22 55.50 21.36
N SER A 518 34.62 55.30 22.53
CA SER A 518 35.27 55.42 23.83
C SER A 518 34.20 55.17 24.89
N THR A 519 34.62 54.55 25.99
CA THR A 519 34.15 54.74 27.38
C THR A 519 32.74 55.27 27.58
N TRP A 520 31.91 54.59 28.37
CA TRP A 520 31.23 55.22 29.50
C TRP A 520 31.01 54.20 30.61
N ALA A 521 31.28 54.69 31.81
CA ALA A 521 31.60 53.94 32.99
C ALA A 521 30.37 53.37 33.70
N TRP A 522 30.63 52.23 34.32
CA TRP A 522 29.92 51.72 35.48
C TRP A 522 30.14 52.64 36.70
N HIS A 523 29.05 53.02 37.35
CA HIS A 523 28.90 53.39 38.77
C HIS A 523 27.39 53.65 38.96
N SER A 524 26.70 53.44 40.07
CA SER A 524 27.00 53.04 41.45
C SER A 524 25.65 52.94 42.17
N GLN A 525 25.69 52.51 43.43
CA GLN A 525 24.67 52.61 44.50
C GLN A 525 23.63 51.47 44.54
N ARG A 526 23.76 50.49 45.44
CA ARG A 526 23.82 50.46 46.92
C ARG A 526 22.46 50.64 47.62
N HIS A 527 22.35 49.83 48.68
CA HIS A 527 21.46 49.87 49.85
C HIS A 527 20.11 49.15 49.72
N ALA A 528 19.63 48.41 50.72
CA ALA A 528 20.21 47.80 51.92
C ALA A 528 19.05 47.00 52.53
N ALA A 529 19.34 45.81 53.07
CA ALA A 529 18.54 45.23 54.13
C ALA A 529 19.26 45.51 55.45
N LEU A 530 18.53 46.05 56.42
CA LEU A 530 18.94 46.15 57.82
C LEU A 530 17.68 46.01 58.69
N SER A 531 17.61 44.87 59.37
CA SER A 531 17.04 44.74 60.71
C SER A 531 18.11 44.06 61.55
N LEU A 532 18.45 44.67 62.68
CA LEU A 532 19.42 44.22 63.70
C LEU A 532 19.29 42.70 63.93
N THR A 533 20.39 41.92 63.95
CA THR A 533 21.39 41.73 65.01
C THR A 533 22.37 40.67 64.51
#